data_AF-A0A8C2PTJ9-F1
#
_entry.id   AF-A0A8C2PTJ9-F1
#
_cell.length_a   1.000
_cell.length_b   1.000
_cell.length_c   1.000
_cell.angle_alpha   90.00
_cell.angle_beta   90.00
_cell.angle_gamma   90.00
#
_symmetry.space_group_name_H-M   'P 1'
#
loop_
_entity.id
_entity.type
_entity.pdbx_description
1 polymer ?
#
loop_
_entity_poly.entity_id
_entity_poly.type
_entity_poly.pdbx_seq_one_letter_code
_entity_poly.pdbx_strand_id
1 'polypeptide(L)'
;MGGAVSAGEDNDELIDNLKEAHYIRSDLVERAFRAIDRADYYLEEYRDSAYKDLAWRHGNLHLSAPCIYSEVMEALDLQPGLSFLNLGSGTGYLSTMVGLILGVYLHCKKK
;
A
#
# COMPACT_ATOMS: atom_id res chain seq x y z
N MET A 1 18.38 0.85 6.11
CA MET A 1 17.65 -0.43 5.99
C MET A 1 16.89 -0.35 4.68
N GLY A 2 17.17 -1.23 3.71
CA GLY A 2 16.64 -1.10 2.35
C GLY A 2 17.62 -1.74 1.37
N GLY A 3 17.51 -3.06 1.23
CA GLY A 3 18.40 -3.84 0.38
C GLY A 3 17.75 -5.17 0.05
N ALA A 4 17.19 -5.26 -1.15
CA ALA A 4 16.89 -6.46 -1.93
C ALA A 4 15.78 -7.43 -1.48
N VAL A 5 15.21 -7.36 -0.27
CA VAL A 5 14.31 -8.43 0.24
C VAL A 5 12.82 -8.30 -0.07
N SER A 6 12.36 -7.28 -0.80
CA SER A 6 10.91 -7.14 -1.09
C SER A 6 10.62 -6.56 -2.48
N ALA A 7 11.12 -7.20 -3.52
CA ALA A 7 10.65 -6.96 -4.89
C ALA A 7 9.83 -8.17 -5.35
N GLY A 8 8.69 -7.94 -5.99
CA GLY A 8 7.87 -8.97 -6.64
C GLY A 8 7.78 -8.76 -8.15
N GLU A 9 7.36 -9.79 -8.87
CA GLU A 9 6.98 -9.72 -10.30
C GLU A 9 5.66 -8.98 -10.48
N ASP A 10 4.76 -9.08 -9.50
CA ASP A 10 3.47 -8.38 -9.47
C ASP A 10 3.14 -7.83 -8.06
N ASN A 11 1.96 -7.23 -7.93
CA ASN A 11 1.51 -6.66 -6.66
C ASN A 11 1.38 -7.74 -5.58
N ASP A 12 0.87 -8.92 -5.92
CA ASP A 12 0.60 -9.98 -4.95
C ASP A 12 1.90 -10.56 -4.38
N GLU A 13 2.91 -10.79 -5.22
CA GLU A 13 4.22 -11.25 -4.78
C GLU A 13 4.96 -10.16 -3.97
N LEU A 14 4.81 -8.88 -4.33
CA LEU A 14 5.31 -7.78 -3.48
C LEU A 14 4.67 -7.85 -2.08
N ILE A 15 3.36 -8.07 -1.99
CA ILE A 15 2.67 -8.16 -0.69
C ILE A 15 3.13 -9.39 0.10
N ASP A 16 3.30 -10.54 -0.57
CA ASP A 16 3.83 -11.75 0.07
C ASP A 16 5.21 -11.50 0.69
N ASN A 17 6.13 -10.89 -0.05
CA ASN A 17 7.46 -10.57 0.45
C ASN A 17 7.42 -9.59 1.64
N LEU A 18 6.51 -8.59 1.62
CA LEU A 18 6.34 -7.66 2.74
C LEU A 18 5.78 -8.34 4.00
N LYS A 19 4.93 -9.36 3.83
CA LYS A 19 4.42 -10.18 4.94
C LYS A 19 5.51 -11.09 5.51
N GLU A 20 6.28 -11.75 4.64
CA GLU A 20 7.41 -12.60 5.06
C GLU A 20 8.47 -11.79 5.82
N ALA A 21 8.72 -10.55 5.38
CA ALA A 21 9.59 -9.59 6.06
C ALA A 21 8.97 -8.94 7.31
N HIS A 22 7.75 -9.33 7.70
CA HIS A 22 7.00 -8.83 8.86
C HIS A 22 6.63 -7.33 8.85
N TYR A 23 6.65 -6.67 7.68
CA TYR A 23 6.13 -5.29 7.54
C TYR A 23 4.60 -5.26 7.54
N ILE A 24 3.95 -6.25 6.91
CA ILE A 24 2.49 -6.44 6.96
C ILE A 24 2.19 -7.57 7.93
N ARG A 25 1.34 -7.29 8.92
CA ARG A 25 1.08 -8.17 10.06
C ARG A 25 -0.41 -8.48 10.23
N SER A 26 -1.28 -7.60 9.77
CA SER A 26 -2.73 -7.75 9.91
C SER A 26 -3.42 -8.09 8.59
N ASP A 27 -4.41 -8.99 8.65
CA ASP A 27 -5.22 -9.38 7.50
C ASP A 27 -5.95 -8.19 6.86
N LEU A 28 -6.26 -7.15 7.65
CA LEU A 28 -6.95 -5.96 7.15
C LEU A 28 -6.02 -5.11 6.28
N VAL A 29 -4.78 -4.92 6.71
CA VAL A 29 -3.76 -4.20 5.93
C VAL A 29 -3.39 -5.00 4.68
N GLU A 30 -3.15 -6.30 4.80
CA GLU A 30 -2.91 -7.16 3.63
C GLU A 30 -4.01 -7.02 2.58
N ARG A 31 -5.28 -7.17 2.98
CA ARG A 31 -6.40 -7.07 2.04
C ARG A 31 -6.49 -5.69 1.38
N ALA A 32 -6.14 -4.62 2.09
CA ALA A 32 -6.11 -3.27 1.52
C ALA A 32 -5.02 -3.13 0.46
N PHE A 33 -3.82 -3.66 0.71
CA PHE A 33 -2.72 -3.65 -0.24
C PHE A 33 -2.97 -4.51 -1.49
N ARG A 34 -3.68 -5.65 -1.36
CA ARG A 34 -4.05 -6.50 -2.50
C ARG A 34 -5.26 -5.99 -3.28
N ALA A 35 -6.08 -5.14 -2.68
CA ALA A 35 -7.30 -4.65 -3.32
C ALA A 35 -7.06 -3.60 -4.41
N ILE A 36 -5.86 -3.02 -4.46
CA ILE A 36 -5.46 -2.04 -5.49
C ILE A 36 -4.05 -2.39 -5.98
N ASP A 37 -3.83 -2.27 -7.28
CA ASP A 37 -2.51 -2.47 -7.84
C ASP A 37 -1.67 -1.20 -7.68
N ARG A 38 -0.49 -1.33 -7.06
CA ARG A 38 0.46 -0.22 -6.93
C ARG A 38 0.86 0.41 -8.27
N ALA A 39 0.95 -0.36 -9.36
CA ALA A 39 1.31 0.12 -10.69
C ALA A 39 0.26 1.04 -11.33
N ASP A 40 -0.99 1.03 -10.85
CA ASP A 40 -2.04 1.98 -11.28
C ASP A 40 -1.77 3.42 -10.82
N TYR A 41 -0.86 3.59 -9.87
CA TYR A 41 -0.45 4.90 -9.33
C TYR A 41 0.89 5.39 -9.91
N TYR A 42 1.45 4.66 -10.87
CA TYR A 42 2.63 5.03 -11.65
C TYR A 42 2.23 5.58 -13.01
N LEU A 43 3.13 6.34 -13.64
CA LEU A 43 3.04 6.58 -15.08
C LEU A 43 3.46 5.31 -15.82
N GLU A 44 2.85 5.07 -16.98
CA GLU A 44 3.03 3.86 -17.79
C GLU A 44 4.51 3.49 -17.99
N GLU A 45 5.34 4.49 -18.31
CA GLU A 45 6.78 4.32 -18.59
C GLU A 45 7.63 3.91 -17.38
N TYR A 46 7.07 3.93 -16.17
CA TYR A 46 7.77 3.58 -14.93
C TYR A 46 7.19 2.36 -14.21
N ARG A 47 6.18 1.70 -14.78
CA ARG A 47 5.48 0.55 -14.15
C ARG A 47 6.41 -0.61 -13.80
N ASP A 48 7.48 -0.83 -14.56
CA ASP A 48 8.52 -1.85 -14.29
C ASP A 48 9.23 -1.71 -12.93
N SER A 49 9.08 -0.54 -12.28
CA SER A 49 9.64 -0.28 -10.96
C SER A 49 8.59 -0.29 -9.83
N ALA A 50 7.31 -0.47 -10.16
CA ALA A 50 6.21 -0.35 -9.21
C ALA A 50 6.29 -1.38 -8.08
N TYR A 51 6.69 -2.61 -8.41
CA TYR A 51 6.71 -3.75 -7.49
C TYR A 51 8.03 -3.92 -6.73
N LYS A 52 8.89 -2.91 -6.76
CA LYS A 52 10.12 -2.86 -5.97
C LYS A 52 9.83 -2.13 -4.66
N ASP A 53 10.44 -2.58 -3.57
CA ASP A 53 10.40 -1.87 -2.29
C ASP A 53 11.25 -0.59 -2.31
N LEU A 54 10.86 0.36 -3.16
CA LEU A 54 11.53 1.63 -3.41
C LEU A 54 10.49 2.74 -3.48
N ALA A 55 10.91 3.92 -3.02
CA ALA A 55 10.17 5.13 -3.27
C ALA A 55 10.33 5.53 -4.75
N TRP A 56 9.28 6.10 -5.32
CA TRP A 56 9.29 6.63 -6.67
C TRP A 56 8.90 8.09 -6.66
N ARG A 57 9.58 8.89 -7.49
CA ARG A 57 9.31 10.31 -7.65
C ARG A 57 9.47 10.72 -9.10
N HIS A 58 8.49 11.44 -9.62
CA HIS A 58 8.56 12.07 -10.93
C HIS A 58 7.87 13.45 -10.87
N GLY A 59 8.65 14.53 -11.00
CA GLY A 59 8.17 15.89 -10.81
C GLY A 59 7.54 16.09 -9.42
N ASN A 60 6.24 16.38 -9.40
CA ASN A 60 5.45 16.57 -8.18
C ASN A 60 4.79 15.28 -7.66
N LEU A 61 4.88 14.17 -8.41
CA LEU A 61 4.36 12.88 -7.98
C LEU A 61 5.39 12.19 -7.09
N HIS A 62 4.91 11.62 -5.99
CA HIS A 62 5.73 10.86 -5.06
C HIS A 62 4.93 9.70 -4.48
N LEU A 63 5.48 8.49 -4.56
CA LEU A 63 5.05 7.32 -3.82
C LEU A 63 6.18 6.91 -2.89
N SER A 64 5.86 6.76 -1.60
CA SER A 64 6.79 6.15 -0.64
C SER A 64 6.98 4.66 -0.95
N ALA A 65 8.05 4.09 -0.40
CA ALA A 65 8.29 2.65 -0.51
C ALA A 65 7.14 1.85 0.13
N PRO A 66 6.77 0.69 -0.44
CA PRO A 66 5.77 -0.23 0.11
C PRO A 66 5.97 -0.55 1.60
N CYS A 67 7.19 -0.80 2.06
CA CYS A 67 7.48 -1.06 3.47
C CYS A 67 7.07 0.11 4.38
N ILE A 68 7.29 1.35 3.94
CA ILE A 68 6.91 2.56 4.68
C ILE A 68 5.39 2.67 4.79
N TYR A 69 4.66 2.41 3.71
CA TYR A 69 3.20 2.41 3.78
C TYR A 69 2.68 1.28 4.68
N SER A 70 3.31 0.12 4.68
CA SER A 70 2.93 -1.01 5.52
C SER A 70 3.04 -0.64 7.00
N GLU A 71 4.19 -0.10 7.42
CA GLU A 71 4.42 0.38 8.79
C GLU A 71 3.42 1.45 9.21
N VAL A 72 3.15 2.43 8.34
CA VAL A 72 2.15 3.48 8.61
C VAL A 72 0.76 2.89 8.80
N MET A 73 0.34 1.98 7.91
CA MET A 73 -0.99 1.37 7.94
C MET A 73 -1.18 0.51 9.20
N GLU A 74 -0.15 -0.26 9.59
CA GLU A 74 -0.16 -1.03 10.83
C GLU A 74 -0.17 -0.13 12.07
N ALA A 75 0.59 0.97 12.07
CA ALA A 75 0.69 1.88 13.22
C ALA A 75 -0.57 2.74 13.43
N LEU A 76 -1.31 3.04 12.37
CA LEU A 76 -2.54 3.84 12.46
C LEU A 76 -3.72 3.09 13.09
N ASP A 77 -3.65 1.76 13.20
CA ASP A 77 -4.72 0.89 13.73
C ASP A 77 -6.11 1.26 13.18
N LEU A 78 -6.19 1.34 11.86
CA LEU A 78 -7.38 1.81 11.16
C LEU A 78 -8.54 0.83 11.33
N GLN A 79 -9.70 1.37 11.70
CA GLN A 79 -10.94 0.62 11.88
C GLN A 79 -12.07 1.24 11.06
N PRO A 80 -13.04 0.42 10.57
CA PRO A 80 -14.19 0.94 9.83
C PRO A 80 -14.93 2.05 10.58
N GLY A 81 -15.31 3.09 9.85
CA GLY A 81 -16.06 4.23 10.38
C GLY A 81 -15.23 5.33 11.04
N LEU A 82 -13.90 5.18 11.18
CA LEU A 82 -13.03 6.29 11.59
C LEU A 82 -12.97 7.38 10.52
N SER A 83 -12.55 8.58 10.94
CA SER A 83 -12.18 9.68 10.06
C SER A 83 -10.67 9.77 9.93
N PHE A 84 -10.17 10.11 8.73
CA PHE A 84 -8.73 10.18 8.44
C PHE A 84 -8.37 11.45 7.68
N LEU A 85 -7.26 12.06 8.09
CA LEU A 85 -6.68 13.24 7.44
C LEU A 85 -5.29 12.89 6.91
N ASN A 86 -5.11 12.99 5.59
CA ASN A 86 -3.82 12.84 4.93
C ASN A 86 -3.29 14.19 4.44
N LEU A 87 -2.26 14.73 5.10
CA LEU A 87 -1.61 15.97 4.68
C LEU A 87 -0.47 15.64 3.71
N GLY A 88 -0.68 15.95 2.42
CA GLY A 88 0.25 15.60 1.34
C GLY A 88 -0.08 14.25 0.71
N SER A 89 -1.28 14.13 0.16
CA SER A 89 -1.80 12.88 -0.42
C SER A 89 -1.01 12.35 -1.62
N GLY A 90 -0.22 13.22 -2.28
CA GLY A 90 0.58 12.85 -3.45
C GLY A 90 -0.30 12.23 -4.53
N THR A 91 0.00 11.00 -4.92
CA THR A 91 -0.79 10.24 -5.92
C THR A 91 -2.11 9.71 -5.39
N GLY A 92 -2.37 9.80 -4.09
CA GLY A 92 -3.58 9.27 -3.45
C GLY A 92 -3.52 7.78 -3.12
N TYR A 93 -2.39 7.10 -3.35
CA TYR A 93 -2.22 5.66 -3.07
C TYR A 93 -2.55 5.30 -1.61
N LEU A 94 -1.90 5.97 -0.65
CA LEU A 94 -2.18 5.79 0.78
C LEU A 94 -3.64 6.12 1.12
N SER A 95 -4.15 7.26 0.64
CA SER A 95 -5.54 7.67 0.88
C SER A 95 -6.55 6.64 0.37
N THR A 96 -6.25 5.97 -0.74
CA THR A 96 -7.12 4.91 -1.28
C THR A 96 -7.12 3.68 -0.37
N MET A 97 -5.94 3.19 0.03
CA MET A 97 -5.83 2.05 0.95
C MET A 97 -6.54 2.34 2.28
N VAL A 98 -6.37 3.53 2.84
CA VAL A 98 -7.07 3.94 4.06
C VAL A 98 -8.58 3.98 3.82
N GLY A 99 -9.04 4.56 2.72
CA GLY A 99 -10.46 4.59 2.36
C GLY A 99 -11.09 3.20 2.25
N LEU A 100 -10.35 2.20 1.75
CA LEU A 100 -10.80 0.81 1.68
C LEU A 100 -10.98 0.17 3.05
N ILE A 101 -10.11 0.48 4.01
CA ILE A 101 -10.22 0.00 5.40
C ILE A 101 -11.35 0.68 6.15
N LEU A 102 -11.46 2.01 6.02
CA LEU A 102 -12.47 2.80 6.71
C LEU A 102 -13.87 2.57 6.16
N GLY A 103 -13.96 2.34 4.85
CA GLY A 103 -15.20 2.06 4.14
C GLY A 103 -15.71 0.64 4.37
N VAL A 104 -16.99 0.43 4.04
CA VAL A 104 -17.65 -0.88 4.21
C VAL A 104 -17.12 -1.96 3.23
N TYR A 105 -16.23 -1.58 2.31
CA TYR A 105 -15.80 -2.40 1.18
C TYR A 105 -15.10 -3.69 1.63
N LEU A 106 -14.19 -3.60 2.61
CA LEU A 106 -13.48 -4.77 3.16
C LEU A 106 -14.29 -5.52 4.24
N HIS A 107 -15.49 -5.05 4.59
CA HIS A 107 -16.36 -5.63 5.61
C HIS A 107 -17.60 -6.32 5.04
N CYS A 108 -17.70 -6.53 3.72
CA CYS A 108 -18.73 -7.40 3.15
C CYS A 108 -18.43 -8.87 3.49
N LYS A 109 -18.54 -9.24 4.77
CA LYS A 109 -18.67 -10.64 5.18
C LYS A 109 -19.97 -11.14 4.56
N LYS A 110 -19.83 -12.24 3.80
CA LYS A 110 -20.88 -13.18 3.40
C LYS A 110 -22.11 -13.05 4.31
N LYS A 111 -23.20 -12.51 3.77
CA LYS A 111 -24.54 -12.87 4.25
C LYS A 111 -24.91 -14.22 3.63
#